data_AF-A0A8H8MXS8-F1
#
_entry.id   AF-A0A8H8MXS8-F1
#
_cell.length_a   1.000
_cell.length_b   1.000
_cell.length_c   1.000
_cell.angle_alpha   90.00
_cell.angle_beta   90.00
_cell.angle_gamma   90.00
#
_symmetry.space_group_name_H-M   'P 1'
#
loop_
_entity.id
_entity.type
_entity.pdbx_description
1 polymer ?
#
loop_
_entity_poly.entity_id
_entity_poly.type
_entity_poly.pdbx_seq_one_letter_code
_entity_poly.pdbx_strand_id
1 'polypeptide(L)'
;MVGRAVLNYAQGSTVLSWFFKGDEYVHVRWSPGSTKGQKIYFGPTKWTNGLGCLKETGFHKIDSILSLPQNIYLRHYHEAYFFCDDKYALVELYPNGFFPRVSEIPRSSDSESGGSDDSSDDDPGRGAILPAWFEVKEGSFPRTAPKLLSTGNISDIWPSLAKAGFNRIDGAVMNPHRSNEAYVFNRTQYCHIRFTWGGGRDEILDGPNAIEGCWAGMDFAEIEAIIPCPRWKRTAHVRKAYVFCEDQYAQIRFHASESSSDTKKTERRDIVEEWPCLKQAGFY
;
A
#
# COMPACT_ATOMS: atom_id res chain seq x y z
N MET A 1 13.87 8.26 -10.08
CA MET A 1 13.33 7.16 -9.25
C MET A 1 11.97 6.76 -9.80
N VAL A 2 11.66 5.46 -9.90
CA VAL A 2 10.48 4.94 -10.63
C VAL A 2 9.13 5.28 -9.97
N GLY A 3 9.13 5.77 -8.72
CA GLY A 3 7.92 5.98 -7.94
C GLY A 3 7.36 4.64 -7.50
N ARG A 4 7.39 4.38 -6.20
CA ARG A 4 6.81 3.18 -5.60
C ARG A 4 5.92 3.63 -4.47
N ALA A 5 4.79 2.98 -4.29
CA ALA A 5 3.92 3.27 -3.17
C ALA A 5 3.12 2.03 -2.81
N VAL A 6 2.58 2.03 -1.61
CA VAL A 6 1.72 0.95 -1.14
C VAL A 6 0.52 1.49 -0.40
N LEU A 7 -0.66 0.98 -0.76
CA LEU A 7 -1.90 1.18 -0.02
C LEU A 7 -2.33 -0.14 0.60
N ASN A 8 -2.79 -0.08 1.84
CA ASN A 8 -3.22 -1.27 2.56
C ASN A 8 -4.73 -1.36 2.73
N TYR A 9 -5.29 -2.54 2.43
CA TYR A 9 -6.67 -2.87 2.74
C TYR A 9 -6.75 -4.19 3.50
N ALA A 10 -7.32 -4.13 4.71
CA ALA A 10 -7.47 -5.31 5.56
C ALA A 10 -8.90 -5.86 5.44
N GLN A 11 -9.04 -7.10 4.99
CA GLN A 11 -10.33 -7.78 4.95
C GLN A 11 -10.21 -9.13 5.65
N GLY A 12 -10.55 -9.16 6.93
CA GLY A 12 -10.35 -10.39 7.69
C GLY A 12 -8.86 -10.71 7.81
N SER A 13 -8.52 -12.01 7.84
CA SER A 13 -7.16 -12.52 8.15
C SER A 13 -6.14 -12.26 7.09
N THR A 14 -6.65 -11.86 5.95
CA THR A 14 -5.91 -11.62 4.76
C THR A 14 -5.86 -10.13 4.52
N VAL A 15 -4.69 -9.68 4.12
CA VAL A 15 -4.45 -8.32 3.70
C VAL A 15 -4.44 -8.32 2.18
N LEU A 16 -5.12 -7.34 1.60
CA LEU A 16 -4.99 -6.98 0.20
C LEU A 16 -4.27 -5.65 0.12
N SER A 17 -3.09 -5.60 -0.48
CA SER A 17 -2.34 -4.36 -0.67
C SER A 17 -2.25 -4.01 -2.14
N TRP A 18 -2.27 -2.72 -2.44
CA TRP A 18 -2.03 -2.20 -3.77
C TRP A 18 -0.59 -1.74 -3.79
N PHE A 19 0.26 -2.39 -4.58
CA PHE A 19 1.64 -1.97 -4.81
C PHE A 19 1.68 -1.21 -6.12
N PHE A 20 2.30 -0.04 -6.12
CA PHE A 20 2.46 0.83 -7.28
C PHE A 20 3.93 0.87 -7.69
N LYS A 21 4.19 0.90 -8.99
CA LYS A 21 5.52 1.11 -9.59
C LYS A 21 5.35 1.85 -10.91
N GLY A 22 5.89 3.05 -11.03
CA GLY A 22 5.73 3.85 -12.24
C GLY A 22 4.25 4.12 -12.54
N ASP A 23 3.81 3.80 -13.76
CA ASP A 23 2.41 3.94 -14.17
C ASP A 23 1.55 2.69 -13.89
N GLU A 24 2.11 1.67 -13.25
CA GLU A 24 1.45 0.39 -13.00
C GLU A 24 1.17 0.12 -11.53
N TYR A 25 0.25 -0.82 -11.27
CA TYR A 25 0.00 -1.37 -9.95
C TYR A 25 -0.41 -2.86 -9.99
N VAL A 26 -0.23 -3.53 -8.85
CA VAL A 26 -0.73 -4.89 -8.59
C VAL A 26 -1.48 -4.94 -7.27
N HIS A 27 -2.42 -5.87 -7.18
CA HIS A 27 -3.01 -6.27 -5.90
C HIS A 27 -2.33 -7.52 -5.37
N VAL A 28 -1.80 -7.43 -4.16
CA VAL A 28 -1.15 -8.55 -3.48
C VAL A 28 -1.99 -8.97 -2.30
N ARG A 29 -2.40 -10.23 -2.32
CA ARG A 29 -3.00 -10.90 -1.17
C ARG A 29 -1.89 -11.47 -0.30
N TRP A 30 -1.82 -11.13 0.98
CA TRP A 30 -0.77 -11.64 1.90
C TRP A 30 -1.23 -11.70 3.37
N SER A 31 -0.41 -12.31 4.22
CA SER A 31 -0.66 -12.45 5.67
C SER A 31 0.54 -11.92 6.47
N PRO A 32 0.35 -10.96 7.40
CA PRO A 32 1.45 -10.43 8.20
C PRO A 32 2.18 -11.50 9.01
N GLY A 33 3.51 -11.48 8.94
CA GLY A 33 4.36 -12.48 9.60
C GLY A 33 4.42 -13.85 8.90
N SER A 34 3.87 -13.97 7.69
CA SER A 34 3.97 -15.17 6.87
C SER A 34 4.38 -14.81 5.44
N THR A 35 5.44 -15.45 4.95
CA THR A 35 5.81 -15.45 3.53
C THR A 35 4.96 -16.43 2.72
N LYS A 36 4.33 -17.40 3.39
CA LYS A 36 3.43 -18.37 2.75
C LYS A 36 2.11 -17.72 2.35
N GLY A 37 1.64 -18.06 1.15
CA GLY A 37 0.31 -17.69 0.65
C GLY A 37 0.20 -16.28 0.07
N GLN A 38 1.33 -15.60 -0.18
CA GLN A 38 1.34 -14.35 -0.93
C GLN A 38 1.02 -14.63 -2.40
N LYS A 39 0.09 -13.88 -2.99
CA LYS A 39 -0.31 -14.06 -4.39
C LYS A 39 -0.73 -12.74 -5.02
N ILE A 40 -0.31 -12.51 -6.27
CA ILE A 40 -0.90 -11.47 -7.12
C ILE A 40 -2.35 -11.85 -7.41
N TYR A 41 -3.27 -11.05 -6.92
CA TYR A 41 -4.70 -11.22 -7.15
C TYR A 41 -5.16 -10.50 -8.42
N PHE A 42 -4.47 -9.43 -8.80
CA PHE A 42 -4.81 -8.59 -9.97
C PHE A 42 -3.59 -7.78 -10.41
N GLY A 43 -3.51 -7.45 -11.70
CA GLY A 43 -2.40 -6.75 -12.33
C GLY A 43 -1.23 -7.68 -12.73
N PRO A 44 -0.11 -7.13 -13.24
CA PRO A 44 0.17 -5.69 -13.43
C PRO A 44 -0.79 -5.01 -14.40
N THR A 45 -1.18 -3.77 -14.12
CA THR A 45 -1.94 -2.93 -15.05
C THR A 45 -1.76 -1.46 -14.71
N LYS A 46 -2.14 -0.55 -15.61
CA LYS A 46 -2.02 0.89 -15.35
C LYS A 46 -2.89 1.33 -14.17
N TRP A 47 -2.34 2.15 -13.27
CA TRP A 47 -3.12 2.66 -12.12
C TRP A 47 -4.33 3.47 -12.55
N THR A 48 -4.32 4.07 -13.74
CA THR A 48 -5.47 4.79 -14.31
C THR A 48 -6.69 3.90 -14.56
N ASN A 49 -6.52 2.58 -14.62
CA ASN A 49 -7.63 1.63 -14.77
C ASN A 49 -8.39 1.44 -13.45
N GLY A 50 -7.69 1.52 -12.31
CA GLY A 50 -8.29 1.42 -10.97
C GLY A 50 -8.61 2.77 -10.34
N LEU A 51 -7.81 3.79 -10.63
CA LEU A 51 -7.87 5.13 -10.06
C LEU A 51 -8.15 6.16 -11.16
N GLY A 52 -9.20 5.94 -11.94
CA GLY A 52 -9.57 6.83 -13.05
C GLY A 52 -9.80 8.28 -12.63
N CYS A 53 -10.18 8.52 -11.36
CA CYS A 53 -10.32 9.85 -10.78
C CYS A 53 -9.01 10.65 -10.69
N LEU A 54 -7.84 10.00 -10.82
CA LEU A 54 -6.53 10.65 -10.80
C LEU A 54 -6.03 11.07 -12.20
N LYS A 55 -6.77 10.80 -13.29
CA LYS A 55 -6.30 11.12 -14.65
C LYS A 55 -6.05 12.61 -14.89
N GLU A 56 -6.83 13.47 -14.24
CA GLU A 56 -6.79 14.92 -14.44
C GLU A 56 -5.87 15.64 -13.45
N THR A 57 -5.25 14.92 -12.50
CA THR A 57 -4.34 15.53 -11.51
C THR A 57 -2.94 15.83 -12.09
N GLY A 58 -2.66 15.31 -13.29
CA GLY A 58 -1.34 15.36 -13.90
C GLY A 58 -0.32 14.43 -13.23
N PHE A 59 -0.79 13.41 -12.51
CA PHE A 59 0.06 12.34 -11.99
C PHE A 59 0.54 11.47 -13.15
N HIS A 60 1.83 11.14 -13.15
CA HIS A 60 2.42 10.17 -14.09
C HIS A 60 2.94 8.92 -13.38
N LYS A 61 2.96 8.93 -12.05
CA LYS A 61 3.32 7.84 -11.15
C LYS A 61 2.66 8.08 -9.79
N ILE A 62 2.81 7.13 -8.87
CA ILE A 62 2.46 7.33 -7.47
C ILE A 62 3.71 7.10 -6.63
N ASP A 63 4.19 8.17 -6.00
CA ASP A 63 5.42 8.20 -5.22
C ASP A 63 5.21 7.83 -3.75
N SER A 64 4.03 8.14 -3.20
CA SER A 64 3.71 7.79 -1.83
C SER A 64 2.21 7.83 -1.58
N ILE A 65 1.78 7.14 -0.54
CA ILE A 65 0.37 7.12 -0.11
C ILE A 65 0.32 7.23 1.41
N LEU A 66 -0.40 8.25 1.92
CA LEU A 66 -0.75 8.36 3.33
C LEU A 66 -2.20 7.89 3.51
N SER A 67 -2.37 6.66 3.99
CA SER A 67 -3.70 6.11 4.30
C SER A 67 -4.26 6.74 5.56
N LEU A 68 -5.43 7.37 5.48
CA LEU A 68 -6.09 7.93 6.67
C LEU A 68 -6.81 6.81 7.44
N PRO A 69 -6.87 6.91 8.78
CA PRO A 69 -7.56 5.90 9.57
C PRO A 69 -9.05 5.97 9.25
N GLN A 70 -9.66 4.78 9.16
CA GLN A 70 -11.06 4.66 8.79
C GLN A 70 -11.93 5.46 9.76
N ASN A 71 -12.82 6.29 9.21
CA ASN A 71 -13.84 6.94 10.01
C ASN A 71 -14.76 5.85 10.58
N ILE A 72 -14.68 5.61 11.88
CA ILE A 72 -15.42 4.54 12.57
C ILE A 72 -16.94 4.68 12.43
N TYR A 73 -17.43 5.88 12.10
CA TYR A 73 -18.84 6.16 11.88
C TYR A 73 -19.27 5.86 10.43
N LEU A 74 -18.36 5.99 9.46
CA LEU A 74 -18.59 5.74 8.04
C LEU A 74 -17.88 4.46 7.63
N ARG A 75 -18.42 3.30 8.06
CA ARG A 75 -17.82 1.95 7.96
C ARG A 75 -17.46 1.44 6.55
N HIS A 76 -17.55 2.27 5.52
CA HIS A 76 -17.49 1.85 4.12
C HIS A 76 -16.50 2.63 3.25
N TYR A 77 -15.84 3.65 3.80
CA TYR A 77 -14.99 4.55 3.01
C TYR A 77 -13.60 4.65 3.65
N HIS A 78 -12.59 4.71 2.80
CA HIS A 78 -11.21 5.00 3.20
C HIS A 78 -10.75 6.24 2.46
N GLU A 79 -10.18 7.19 3.17
CA GLU A 79 -9.53 8.33 2.53
C GLU A 79 -8.02 8.10 2.52
N ALA A 80 -7.35 8.53 1.46
CA ALA A 80 -5.90 8.51 1.40
C ALA A 80 -5.40 9.71 0.58
N TYR A 81 -4.28 10.28 1.03
CA TYR A 81 -3.50 11.19 0.21
C TYR A 81 -2.56 10.37 -0.68
N PHE A 82 -2.64 10.60 -1.98
CA PHE A 82 -1.71 10.11 -2.98
C PHE A 82 -0.76 11.24 -3.35
N PHE A 83 0.53 10.93 -3.52
CA PHE A 83 1.56 11.91 -3.85
C PHE A 83 2.24 11.55 -5.18
N CYS A 84 2.55 12.56 -5.98
CA CYS A 84 3.33 12.46 -7.21
C CYS A 84 4.17 13.73 -7.34
N ASP A 85 5.48 13.61 -7.18
CA ASP A 85 6.42 14.72 -7.11
C ASP A 85 5.93 15.79 -6.12
N ASP A 86 5.68 17.01 -6.58
CA ASP A 86 5.21 18.15 -5.78
C ASP A 86 3.69 18.23 -5.61
N LYS A 87 2.95 17.25 -6.12
CA LYS A 87 1.49 17.23 -6.11
C LYS A 87 0.92 16.21 -5.14
N TYR A 88 -0.31 16.48 -4.72
CA TYR A 88 -1.12 15.55 -3.96
C TYR A 88 -2.52 15.39 -4.57
N ALA A 89 -3.18 14.29 -4.21
CA ALA A 89 -4.60 14.07 -4.42
C ALA A 89 -5.20 13.37 -3.18
N LEU A 90 -6.24 13.95 -2.60
CA LEU A 90 -7.04 13.29 -1.57
C LEU A 90 -8.16 12.49 -2.26
N VAL A 91 -8.15 11.18 -2.05
CA VAL A 91 -9.08 10.25 -2.72
C VAL A 91 -9.89 9.49 -1.69
N GLU A 92 -11.20 9.43 -1.92
CA GLU A 92 -12.11 8.52 -1.24
C GLU A 92 -12.16 7.19 -1.99
N LEU A 93 -11.86 6.11 -1.27
CA LEU A 93 -11.69 4.75 -1.75
C LEU A 93 -12.79 3.84 -1.19
N TYR A 94 -13.31 2.98 -2.06
CA TYR A 94 -14.37 2.02 -1.75
C TYR A 94 -13.85 0.61 -1.88
N PRO A 95 -13.26 0.07 -0.82
CA PRO A 95 -12.49 -1.15 -0.97
C PRO A 95 -13.37 -2.39 -1.16
N ASN A 96 -14.66 -2.34 -0.80
CA ASN A 96 -15.61 -3.41 -1.12
C ASN A 96 -16.29 -3.25 -2.49
N GLY A 97 -16.18 -2.07 -3.12
CA GLY A 97 -16.81 -1.81 -4.42
C GLY A 97 -15.95 -2.22 -5.61
N PHE A 98 -14.65 -2.47 -5.37
CA PHE A 98 -13.68 -2.71 -6.44
C PHE A 98 -13.44 -4.19 -6.78
N PHE A 99 -13.93 -5.11 -5.95
CA PHE A 99 -13.63 -6.53 -6.10
C PHE A 99 -14.90 -7.36 -6.32
N PRO A 100 -14.94 -8.24 -7.34
CA PRO A 100 -15.94 -9.31 -7.36
C PRO A 100 -15.78 -10.13 -6.07
N ARG A 101 -16.90 -10.56 -5.47
CA ARG A 101 -16.83 -11.42 -4.29
C ARG A 101 -16.10 -12.71 -4.68
N VAL A 102 -15.24 -13.22 -3.80
CA VAL A 102 -14.50 -14.49 -4.04
C VAL A 102 -15.44 -15.66 -4.36
N SER A 103 -16.69 -15.62 -3.90
CA SER A 103 -17.73 -16.61 -4.21
C SER A 103 -18.27 -16.56 -5.65
N GLU A 104 -18.00 -15.47 -6.38
CA GLU A 104 -18.47 -15.24 -7.75
C GLU A 104 -17.42 -15.59 -8.80
N ILE A 105 -16.23 -16.03 -8.36
CA ILE A 105 -15.24 -16.64 -9.24
C ILE A 105 -15.71 -18.08 -9.48
N PRO A 106 -16.04 -18.48 -10.73
CA PRO A 106 -16.40 -19.86 -11.00
C PRO A 106 -15.27 -20.76 -10.51
N ARG A 107 -15.57 -21.67 -9.58
CA ARG A 107 -14.68 -22.79 -9.30
C ARG A 107 -14.57 -23.55 -10.61
N SER A 108 -13.35 -23.75 -11.13
CA SER A 108 -13.18 -24.67 -12.25
C SER A 108 -13.80 -25.99 -11.82
N SER A 109 -14.86 -26.37 -12.52
CA SER A 109 -15.57 -27.62 -12.27
C SER A 109 -14.80 -28.75 -12.91
N ASP A 110 -13.54 -28.92 -12.49
CA ASP A 110 -12.76 -30.11 -12.78
C ASP A 110 -13.01 -31.09 -11.63
N SER A 111 -14.27 -31.51 -11.51
CA SER A 111 -14.61 -32.79 -10.90
C SER A 111 -14.84 -33.77 -12.05
N GLU A 112 -13.75 -34.17 -12.70
CA GLU A 112 -13.74 -35.39 -13.48
C GLU A 112 -13.93 -36.53 -12.48
N SER A 113 -15.17 -37.02 -12.38
CA SER A 113 -15.45 -38.33 -11.83
C SER A 113 -14.70 -39.36 -12.68
N GLY A 114 -13.73 -40.02 -12.06
CA GLY A 114 -12.84 -40.98 -12.71
C GLY A 114 -13.57 -42.07 -13.49
N GLY A 115 -13.27 -42.14 -14.78
CA GLY A 115 -13.14 -43.40 -15.47
C GLY A 115 -11.70 -43.87 -15.30
N SER A 116 -11.53 -45.06 -14.74
CA SER A 116 -10.30 -45.82 -14.82
C SER A 116 -9.96 -46.07 -16.29
N ASP A 117 -8.73 -45.77 -16.70
CA ASP A 117 -7.88 -46.73 -17.39
C ASP A 117 -6.48 -46.14 -17.65
N ASP A 118 -5.51 -46.79 -17.01
CA ASP A 118 -4.19 -47.17 -17.50
C ASP A 118 -3.67 -46.48 -18.78
N SER A 119 -2.72 -45.55 -18.63
CA SER A 119 -1.49 -45.48 -19.45
C SER A 119 -0.67 -44.22 -19.14
N SER A 120 0.64 -44.44 -19.14
CA SER A 120 1.76 -43.49 -18.99
C SER A 120 1.68 -42.29 -19.95
N ASP A 121 1.98 -41.09 -19.45
CA ASP A 121 3.03 -40.21 -20.02
C ASP A 121 3.19 -38.91 -19.21
N ASP A 122 4.45 -38.52 -19.02
CA ASP A 122 4.92 -37.32 -18.33
C ASP A 122 4.55 -36.02 -19.08
N ASP A 123 3.77 -35.12 -18.45
CA ASP A 123 3.58 -33.73 -18.92
C ASP A 123 3.70 -32.72 -17.76
N PRO A 124 4.86 -32.06 -17.57
CA PRO A 124 5.02 -31.01 -16.57
C PRO A 124 4.82 -29.63 -17.23
N GLY A 125 3.58 -29.16 -17.36
CA GLY A 125 3.39 -27.88 -18.06
C GLY A 125 1.99 -27.26 -18.09
N ARG A 126 1.29 -27.10 -16.97
CA ARG A 126 0.09 -26.24 -16.94
C ARG A 126 0.06 -25.26 -15.76
N GLY A 127 0.71 -24.12 -15.96
CA GLY A 127 0.41 -22.91 -15.21
C GLY A 127 -0.97 -22.39 -15.62
N ALA A 128 -1.90 -22.31 -14.67
CA ALA A 128 -3.23 -21.76 -14.90
C ALA A 128 -3.15 -20.25 -15.21
N ILE A 129 -3.21 -19.92 -16.51
CA ILE A 129 -3.46 -18.57 -17.00
C ILE A 129 -4.97 -18.31 -16.88
N LEU A 130 -5.36 -17.24 -16.17
CA LEU A 130 -6.76 -16.80 -16.13
C LEU A 130 -7.17 -16.31 -17.54
N PRO A 131 -8.38 -16.65 -18.04
CA PRO A 131 -8.77 -16.31 -19.41
C PRO A 131 -9.03 -14.80 -19.60
N ALA A 132 -8.73 -14.33 -20.81
CA ALA A 132 -8.65 -12.92 -21.22
C ALA A 132 -10.00 -12.20 -21.45
N TRP A 133 -11.11 -12.62 -20.86
CA TRP A 133 -12.42 -12.02 -21.13
C TRP A 133 -13.36 -12.03 -19.92
N PHE A 134 -12.91 -11.62 -18.74
CA PHE A 134 -13.84 -11.37 -17.63
C PHE A 134 -14.68 -10.11 -17.93
N GLU A 135 -15.71 -10.28 -18.76
CA GLU A 135 -16.75 -9.29 -19.00
C GLU A 135 -17.61 -9.24 -17.74
N VAL A 136 -17.33 -8.23 -16.91
CA VAL A 136 -18.18 -7.88 -15.78
C VAL A 136 -19.57 -7.58 -16.30
N LYS A 137 -20.57 -8.38 -15.91
CA LYS A 137 -21.97 -8.00 -16.12
C LYS A 137 -22.27 -6.74 -15.33
N GLU A 138 -22.47 -5.62 -16.03
CA GLU A 138 -23.07 -4.41 -15.47
C GLU A 138 -24.44 -4.77 -14.87
N GLY A 139 -24.68 -4.49 -13.58
CA GLY A 139 -26.07 -4.50 -13.10
C GLY A 139 -26.40 -4.72 -11.63
N SER A 140 -25.50 -5.12 -10.72
CA SER A 140 -25.99 -5.49 -9.36
C SER A 140 -25.13 -5.17 -8.14
N PHE A 141 -24.22 -4.18 -8.22
CA PHE A 141 -23.71 -3.50 -7.03
C PHE A 141 -23.48 -2.02 -7.36
N PRO A 142 -23.73 -1.07 -6.45
CA PRO A 142 -23.17 0.27 -6.61
C PRO A 142 -21.65 0.14 -6.49
N ARG A 143 -20.99 -0.07 -7.62
CA ARG A 143 -19.54 0.08 -7.81
C ARG A 143 -19.24 1.55 -7.71
N THR A 144 -19.20 2.08 -6.50
CA THR A 144 -18.75 3.44 -6.29
C THR A 144 -17.26 3.47 -6.61
N ALA A 145 -16.94 4.01 -7.78
CA ALA A 145 -15.57 4.24 -8.20
C ALA A 145 -14.88 5.18 -7.19
N PRO A 146 -13.54 5.08 -7.01
CA PRO A 146 -12.77 6.06 -6.27
C PRO A 146 -13.12 7.49 -6.68
N LYS A 147 -13.29 8.35 -5.70
CA LYS A 147 -13.69 9.74 -5.90
C LYS A 147 -12.55 10.66 -5.52
N LEU A 148 -12.20 11.57 -6.43
CA LEU A 148 -11.28 12.66 -6.13
C LEU A 148 -12.00 13.67 -5.23
N LEU A 149 -11.46 13.91 -4.04
CA LEU A 149 -12.00 14.90 -3.10
C LEU A 149 -11.31 16.25 -3.24
N SER A 150 -9.98 16.25 -3.40
CA SER A 150 -9.18 17.45 -3.67
C SER A 150 -7.83 17.08 -4.30
N THR A 151 -7.19 18.05 -4.95
CA THR A 151 -5.84 17.93 -5.51
C THR A 151 -5.18 19.31 -5.54
N GLY A 152 -3.85 19.35 -5.59
CA GLY A 152 -3.08 20.58 -5.63
C GLY A 152 -1.60 20.31 -5.38
N ASN A 153 -0.85 21.36 -5.08
CA ASN A 153 0.55 21.22 -4.71
C ASN A 153 0.67 20.93 -3.20
N ILE A 154 1.71 20.20 -2.82
CA ILE A 154 2.01 19.91 -1.41
C ILE A 154 2.18 21.21 -0.63
N SER A 155 2.82 22.23 -1.22
CA SER A 155 3.08 23.52 -0.58
C SER A 155 1.82 24.29 -0.18
N ASP A 156 0.70 24.02 -0.83
CA ASP A 156 -0.53 24.80 -0.64
C ASP A 156 -1.33 24.31 0.57
N ILE A 157 -1.23 23.03 0.90
CA ILE A 157 -1.98 22.41 2.01
C ILE A 157 -1.12 21.85 3.14
N TRP A 158 0.19 21.70 2.91
CA TRP A 158 1.17 21.29 3.92
C TRP A 158 2.27 22.36 4.07
N PRO A 159 1.92 23.61 4.47
CA PRO A 159 2.89 24.69 4.59
C PRO A 159 4.04 24.38 5.54
N SER A 160 3.83 23.57 6.60
CA SER A 160 4.91 23.21 7.53
C SER A 160 5.93 22.28 6.88
N LEU A 161 5.47 21.27 6.11
CA LEU A 161 6.33 20.40 5.30
C LEU A 161 7.10 21.20 4.24
N ALA A 162 6.43 22.11 3.53
CA ALA A 162 7.08 22.95 2.52
C ALA A 162 8.18 23.82 3.12
N LYS A 163 7.95 24.40 4.31
CA LYS A 163 8.95 25.16 5.05
C LYS A 163 10.16 24.31 5.46
N ALA A 164 9.96 23.02 5.72
CA ALA A 164 11.05 22.07 5.97
C ALA A 164 11.76 21.57 4.70
N GLY A 165 11.35 22.04 3.52
CA GLY A 165 11.95 21.63 2.24
C GLY A 165 11.34 20.36 1.64
N PHE A 166 10.23 19.85 2.19
CA PHE A 166 9.55 18.67 1.70
C PHE A 166 8.64 19.06 0.52
N ASN A 167 9.23 19.11 -0.67
CA ASN A 167 8.53 19.37 -1.93
C ASN A 167 8.16 18.08 -2.69
N ARG A 168 8.42 16.91 -2.11
CA ARG A 168 8.01 15.58 -2.57
C ARG A 168 7.82 14.69 -1.34
N ILE A 169 6.97 13.68 -1.45
CA ILE A 169 6.85 12.64 -0.42
C ILE A 169 7.21 11.29 -1.01
N ASP A 170 8.12 10.59 -0.35
CA ASP A 170 8.66 9.29 -0.78
C ASP A 170 8.07 8.15 0.06
N GLY A 171 7.74 8.47 1.31
CA GLY A 171 7.08 7.57 2.25
C GLY A 171 6.17 8.38 3.16
N ALA A 172 5.03 7.81 3.55
CA ALA A 172 4.17 8.40 4.56
C ALA A 172 3.44 7.31 5.34
N VAL A 173 3.40 7.43 6.66
CA VAL A 173 2.69 6.47 7.51
C VAL A 173 2.07 7.18 8.70
N MET A 174 0.83 6.83 9.01
CA MET A 174 0.15 7.32 10.21
C MET A 174 0.89 6.88 11.46
N ASN A 175 0.97 7.77 12.45
CA ASN A 175 1.39 7.40 13.79
C ASN A 175 0.31 6.47 14.40
N PRO A 176 0.64 5.21 14.76
CA PRO A 176 -0.36 4.28 15.30
C PRO A 176 -0.87 4.66 16.69
N HIS A 177 -0.24 5.63 17.35
CA HIS A 177 -0.63 6.13 18.67
C HIS A 177 -1.56 7.34 18.60
N ARG A 178 -1.48 8.15 17.53
CA ARG A 178 -2.27 9.37 17.36
C ARG A 178 -2.77 9.48 15.92
N SER A 179 -4.10 9.48 15.77
CA SER A 179 -4.78 9.43 14.46
C SER A 179 -4.68 10.71 13.63
N ASN A 180 -4.11 11.77 14.19
CA ASN A 180 -3.86 13.05 13.55
C ASN A 180 -2.36 13.35 13.42
N GLU A 181 -1.50 12.35 13.60
CA GLU A 181 -0.06 12.49 13.44
C GLU A 181 0.46 11.48 12.42
N ALA A 182 1.51 11.84 11.69
CA ALA A 182 2.12 11.00 10.68
C ALA A 182 3.63 11.22 10.62
N TYR A 183 4.35 10.20 10.18
CA TYR A 183 5.73 10.32 9.75
C TYR A 183 5.76 10.45 8.23
N VAL A 184 6.42 11.48 7.74
CA VAL A 184 6.52 11.82 6.32
C VAL A 184 8.00 11.84 5.95
N PHE A 185 8.35 11.17 4.86
CA PHE A 185 9.72 10.93 4.43
C PHE A 185 9.97 11.58 3.07
N ASN A 186 11.13 12.22 2.92
CA ASN A 186 11.64 12.80 1.67
C ASN A 186 13.14 12.53 1.60
N ARG A 187 13.56 11.77 0.59
CA ARG A 187 14.95 11.37 0.37
C ARG A 187 15.53 10.77 1.66
N THR A 188 16.52 11.46 2.23
CA THR A 188 17.25 11.02 3.42
C THR A 188 16.72 11.62 4.73
N GLN A 189 15.59 12.32 4.69
CA GLN A 189 15.02 12.99 5.85
C GLN A 189 13.57 12.57 6.12
N TYR A 190 13.14 12.77 7.37
CA TYR A 190 11.74 12.65 7.74
C TYR A 190 11.30 13.76 8.70
N CYS A 191 10.00 14.03 8.70
CA CYS A 191 9.31 14.85 9.69
C CYS A 191 8.23 14.02 10.40
N HIS A 192 8.07 14.23 11.70
CA HIS A 192 6.88 13.83 12.43
C HIS A 192 5.94 15.03 12.48
N ILE A 193 4.76 14.90 11.90
CA ILE A 193 3.81 16.00 11.77
C ILE A 193 2.51 15.69 12.51
N ARG A 194 1.83 16.76 12.93
CA ARG A 194 0.41 16.78 13.25
C ARG A 194 -0.35 17.43 12.11
N PHE A 195 -1.54 16.95 11.78
CA PHE A 195 -2.34 17.52 10.71
C PHE A 195 -3.84 17.39 10.95
N THR A 196 -4.62 18.26 10.31
CA THR A 196 -6.09 18.17 10.29
C THR A 196 -6.59 17.49 9.02
N TRP A 197 -7.57 16.60 9.15
CA TRP A 197 -8.13 15.92 7.97
C TRP A 197 -8.94 16.90 7.13
N GLY A 198 -8.72 16.89 5.81
CA GLY A 198 -9.38 17.82 4.89
C GLY A 198 -9.05 19.29 5.12
N GLY A 199 -8.14 19.62 6.04
CA GLY A 199 -7.75 20.98 6.37
C GLY A 199 -6.27 21.18 6.14
N GLY A 200 -5.90 22.20 5.37
CA GLY A 200 -4.52 22.56 5.04
C GLY A 200 -3.72 23.15 6.21
N ARG A 201 -3.86 22.55 7.40
CA ARG A 201 -3.13 22.89 8.60
C ARG A 201 -2.34 21.68 9.05
N ASP A 202 -1.03 21.80 8.93
CA ASP A 202 -0.04 20.87 9.44
C ASP A 202 0.94 21.60 10.37
N GLU A 203 1.54 20.85 11.28
CA GLU A 203 2.53 21.31 12.24
C GLU A 203 3.64 20.26 12.33
N ILE A 204 4.90 20.66 12.18
CA ILE A 204 6.04 19.79 12.46
C ILE A 204 6.19 19.67 13.98
N LEU A 205 6.05 18.45 14.49
CA LEU A 205 6.29 18.11 15.88
C LEU A 205 7.77 17.77 16.14
N ASP A 206 8.42 17.15 15.15
CA ASP A 206 9.83 16.78 15.19
C ASP A 206 10.40 16.68 13.75
N GLY A 207 11.68 17.04 13.59
CA GLY A 207 12.40 17.08 12.32
C GLY A 207 12.48 18.46 11.65
N PRO A 208 13.03 18.54 10.42
CA PRO A 208 13.50 17.43 9.60
C PRO A 208 14.74 16.74 10.19
N ASN A 209 14.64 15.43 10.40
CA ASN A 209 15.72 14.61 10.93
C ASN A 209 16.22 13.65 9.85
N ALA A 210 17.50 13.27 9.92
CA ALA A 210 18.03 12.21 9.06
C ALA A 210 17.28 10.90 9.33
N ILE A 211 17.01 10.11 8.29
CA ILE A 211 16.43 8.78 8.45
C ILE A 211 17.44 7.86 9.13
N GLU A 212 18.69 7.93 8.69
CA GLU A 212 19.81 7.20 9.27
C GLU A 212 19.98 7.59 10.75
N GLY A 213 20.07 6.58 11.63
CA GLY A 213 20.21 6.77 13.07
C GLY A 213 18.90 7.04 13.84
N CYS A 214 17.92 7.73 13.27
CA CYS A 214 16.62 7.96 13.91
C CYS A 214 15.67 6.76 13.80
N TRP A 215 15.75 6.02 12.70
CA TRP A 215 15.00 4.77 12.49
C TRP A 215 15.93 3.58 12.74
N ALA A 216 16.47 3.51 13.95
CA ALA A 216 17.52 2.57 14.32
C ALA A 216 17.17 1.12 13.97
N GLY A 217 18.00 0.50 13.12
CA GLY A 217 17.85 -0.89 12.67
C GLY A 217 17.04 -1.09 11.38
N MET A 218 16.55 -0.02 10.74
CA MET A 218 16.19 -0.07 9.32
C MET A 218 17.44 -0.02 8.44
N ASP A 219 18.43 0.78 8.89
CA ASP A 219 19.68 1.10 8.22
C ASP A 219 19.52 1.67 6.80
N PHE A 220 18.31 1.91 6.30
CA PHE A 220 18.13 2.56 5.01
C PHE A 220 18.40 4.06 5.13
N ALA A 221 19.13 4.60 4.15
CA ALA A 221 19.29 6.04 4.00
C ALA A 221 18.01 6.69 3.45
N GLU A 222 17.23 5.95 2.66
CA GLU A 222 16.01 6.43 1.99
C GLU A 222 14.87 5.40 2.10
N ILE A 223 13.65 5.79 1.75
CA ILE A 223 12.48 4.90 1.72
C ILE A 223 11.79 5.04 0.37
N GLU A 224 11.48 3.92 -0.26
CA GLU A 224 10.73 3.90 -1.52
C GLU A 224 9.25 3.56 -1.33
N ALA A 225 8.92 2.77 -0.30
CA ALA A 225 7.54 2.53 0.07
C ALA A 225 7.46 2.15 1.55
N ILE A 226 6.37 2.54 2.21
CA ILE A 226 6.07 2.13 3.57
C ILE A 226 4.62 1.70 3.66
N ILE A 227 4.38 0.61 4.37
CA ILE A 227 3.05 0.04 4.55
C ILE A 227 2.80 -0.26 6.03
N PRO A 228 1.78 0.37 6.66
CA PRO A 228 1.43 0.04 8.04
C PRO A 228 0.90 -1.39 8.11
N CYS A 229 1.39 -2.18 9.05
CA CYS A 229 0.91 -3.54 9.26
C CYS A 229 -0.58 -3.51 9.61
N PRO A 230 -1.42 -4.27 8.89
CA PRO A 230 -2.86 -4.27 9.10
C PRO A 230 -3.25 -4.62 10.51
N ARG A 231 -4.23 -3.89 11.02
CA ARG A 231 -4.82 -4.14 12.34
C ARG A 231 -5.67 -5.41 12.29
N TRP A 232 -5.03 -6.56 12.34
CA TRP A 232 -5.72 -7.85 12.21
C TRP A 232 -6.32 -8.36 13.53
N LYS A 233 -5.77 -8.00 14.71
CA LYS A 233 -6.35 -8.33 16.03
C LYS A 233 -6.04 -7.22 17.05
N ARG A 234 -6.87 -7.11 18.10
CA ARG A 234 -6.80 -6.05 19.15
C ARG A 234 -5.45 -5.94 19.88
N THR A 235 -4.48 -6.84 19.72
CA THR A 235 -3.41 -6.97 20.73
C THR A 235 -1.95 -7.19 20.25
N ALA A 236 -1.55 -7.14 18.98
CA ALA A 236 -0.11 -7.28 18.67
C ALA A 236 0.47 -6.58 17.43
N HIS A 237 -0.30 -6.46 16.34
CA HIS A 237 0.24 -6.00 15.05
C HIS A 237 0.01 -4.52 14.73
N VAL A 238 -0.73 -3.80 15.59
CA VAL A 238 -1.17 -2.41 15.37
C VAL A 238 -0.01 -1.40 15.31
N ARG A 239 1.21 -1.85 15.53
CA ARG A 239 2.39 -1.00 15.68
C ARG A 239 3.55 -1.49 14.85
N LYS A 240 3.30 -2.14 13.73
CA LYS A 240 4.37 -2.51 12.79
C LYS A 240 4.16 -1.78 11.48
N ALA A 241 5.23 -1.57 10.73
CA ALA A 241 5.17 -1.26 9.31
C ALA A 241 6.26 -2.05 8.58
N TYR A 242 6.06 -2.24 7.29
CA TYR A 242 7.09 -2.79 6.40
C TYR A 242 7.60 -1.62 5.58
N VAL A 243 8.92 -1.48 5.52
CA VAL A 243 9.59 -0.41 4.79
C VAL A 243 10.41 -1.06 3.69
N PHE A 244 10.22 -0.61 2.47
CA PHE A 244 10.88 -1.14 1.27
C PHE A 244 11.87 -0.10 0.75
N CYS A 245 13.05 -0.57 0.37
CA CYS A 245 14.09 0.24 -0.23
C CYS A 245 14.96 -0.67 -1.09
N GLU A 246 15.12 -0.32 -2.38
CA GLU A 246 15.88 -1.11 -3.35
C GLU A 246 15.33 -2.54 -3.46
N ASP A 247 16.16 -3.57 -3.26
CA ASP A 247 15.80 -4.98 -3.27
C ASP A 247 15.52 -5.55 -1.87
N GLN A 248 15.52 -4.70 -0.84
CA GLN A 248 15.36 -5.10 0.56
C GLN A 248 14.13 -4.48 1.22
N TYR A 249 13.66 -5.14 2.28
CA TYR A 249 12.69 -4.56 3.17
C TYR A 249 13.03 -4.83 4.64
N ALA A 250 12.51 -3.99 5.53
CA ALA A 250 12.61 -4.16 6.97
C ALA A 250 11.22 -4.06 7.62
N GLN A 251 11.01 -4.76 8.74
CA GLN A 251 9.84 -4.53 9.59
C GLN A 251 10.24 -3.61 10.74
N ILE A 252 9.57 -2.47 10.84
CA ILE A 252 9.71 -1.56 11.96
C ILE A 252 8.56 -1.77 12.95
N ARG A 253 8.83 -1.51 14.23
CA ARG A 253 7.80 -1.50 15.28
C ARG A 253 7.75 -0.13 15.94
N PHE A 254 6.62 0.55 15.83
CA PHE A 254 6.35 1.80 16.56
C PHE A 254 6.19 1.51 18.06
N HIS A 255 6.85 2.30 18.89
CA HIS A 255 6.65 2.28 20.34
C HIS A 255 5.82 3.48 20.79
N ALA A 256 5.18 3.31 21.95
CA ALA A 256 4.24 4.29 22.48
C ALA A 256 4.91 5.47 23.20
N SER A 257 6.19 5.35 23.55
CA SER A 257 6.94 6.41 24.20
C SER A 257 7.27 7.50 23.20
N GLU A 258 7.24 8.74 23.65
CA GLU A 258 7.45 9.96 22.84
C GLU A 258 8.88 10.10 22.28
N SER A 259 9.76 9.11 22.50
CA SER A 259 11.11 9.07 21.96
C SER A 259 11.15 8.25 20.67
N SER A 260 11.52 8.90 19.56
CA SER A 260 11.78 8.28 18.25
C SER A 260 12.82 7.15 18.25
N SER A 261 13.58 6.98 19.34
CA SER A 261 14.70 6.04 19.46
C SER A 261 14.32 4.58 19.73
N ASP A 262 13.06 4.27 20.00
CA ASP A 262 12.65 2.92 20.39
C ASP A 262 11.86 2.28 19.24
N THR A 263 12.53 1.61 18.30
CA THR A 263 11.91 0.72 17.31
C THR A 263 12.50 -0.69 17.45
N LYS A 264 11.68 -1.68 17.83
CA LYS A 264 12.17 -3.07 17.98
C LYS A 264 12.20 -3.77 16.61
N LYS A 265 13.37 -4.30 16.30
CA LYS A 265 13.88 -4.64 14.97
C LYS A 265 13.35 -5.96 14.39
N THR A 266 13.38 -6.06 13.07
CA THR A 266 13.76 -7.28 12.34
C THR A 266 14.92 -6.93 11.42
N GLU A 267 15.82 -7.87 11.16
CA GLU A 267 16.87 -7.71 10.14
C GLU A 267 16.29 -7.34 8.77
N ARG A 268 17.09 -6.67 7.93
CA ARG A 268 16.76 -6.49 6.53
C ARG A 268 16.64 -7.85 5.85
N ARG A 269 15.72 -7.94 4.91
CA ARG A 269 15.46 -9.17 4.17
C ARG A 269 15.28 -8.86 2.71
N ASP A 270 15.67 -9.80 1.87
CA ASP A 270 15.52 -9.65 0.43
C ASP A 270 14.05 -9.79 0.02
N ILE A 271 13.58 -8.84 -0.78
CA ILE A 271 12.20 -8.80 -1.27
C ILE A 271 11.94 -10.01 -2.16
N VAL A 272 12.92 -10.45 -2.95
CA VAL A 272 12.78 -11.60 -3.85
C VAL A 272 12.49 -12.89 -3.08
N GLU A 273 13.11 -13.07 -1.92
CA GLU A 273 12.94 -14.28 -1.11
C GLU A 273 11.61 -14.28 -0.35
N GLU A 274 11.24 -13.14 0.21
CA GLU A 274 10.11 -13.03 1.14
C GLU A 274 8.81 -12.59 0.45
N TRP A 275 8.92 -11.95 -0.72
CA TRP A 275 7.83 -11.47 -1.57
C TRP A 275 8.04 -11.88 -3.04
N PRO A 276 8.22 -13.17 -3.34
CA PRO A 276 8.54 -13.64 -4.70
C PRO A 276 7.48 -13.23 -5.73
N CYS A 277 6.22 -13.07 -5.30
CA CYS A 277 5.14 -12.61 -6.18
C CYS A 277 5.35 -11.16 -6.70
N LEU A 278 5.98 -10.29 -5.92
CA LEU A 278 6.32 -8.93 -6.35
C LEU A 278 7.45 -8.93 -7.38
N LYS A 279 8.45 -9.81 -7.19
CA LYS A 279 9.54 -10.02 -8.17
C LYS A 279 8.99 -10.53 -9.49
N GLN A 280 8.15 -11.56 -9.43
CA GLN A 280 7.51 -12.14 -10.61
C GLN A 280 6.66 -11.13 -11.38
N ALA A 281 6.01 -10.21 -10.67
CA ALA A 281 5.24 -9.12 -11.26
C ALA A 281 6.12 -7.96 -11.80
N GLY A 282 7.43 -7.99 -11.58
CA GLY A 282 8.35 -6.95 -12.01
C GLY A 282 8.32 -5.68 -11.15
N PHE A 283 7.85 -5.75 -9.90
CA PHE A 283 7.76 -4.58 -8.99
C PHE A 283 9.07 -4.32 -8.23
N TYR A 284 9.87 -5.36 -8.02
CA TYR A 284 11.20 -5.35 -7.41
C TYR A 284 12.14 -6.31 -8.15
#